data_AF-A0A0G0RTQ5-F1
#
_entry.id   AF-A0A0G0RTQ5-F1
#
_cell.length_a   1.000
_cell.length_b   1.000
_cell.length_c   1.000
_cell.angle_alpha   90.00
_cell.angle_beta   90.00
_cell.angle_gamma   90.00
#
_symmetry.space_group_name_H-M   'P 1'
#
loop_
_entity.id
_entity.type
_entity.pdbx_description
1 polymer ?
#
loop_
_entity_poly.entity_id
_entity_poly.type
_entity_poly.pdbx_seq_one_letter_code
_entity_poly.pdbx_strand_id
1 'polypeptide(L)'
;MLHRPFFDPHLSYEENYKKGPFGAFADKKVFKDKGKPSYNFLGEKVFLPLGIPAGPLLNSKFTNAALDKGFDIVTYKTVRSKKYSSHSWPNVLSVKVHGKLTEKKAERGVIGIVIRYLLPIHLVFHPLILMFGKKI
;
A
#
# COMPACT_ATOMS: atom_id res chain seq x y z
N MET A 1 9.17 16.27 7.41
CA MET A 1 8.23 15.66 8.37
C MET A 1 7.69 14.37 7.76
N LEU A 2 7.59 13.29 8.53
CA LEU A 2 6.96 12.06 8.05
C LEU A 2 5.43 12.26 8.04
N HIS A 3 4.79 12.03 6.90
CA HIS A 3 3.34 12.10 6.77
C HIS A 3 2.66 10.89 7.41
N ARG A 4 1.45 11.07 7.95
CA ARG A 4 0.61 9.95 8.41
C ARG A 4 0.40 8.98 7.22
N PRO A 5 0.66 7.67 7.39
CA PRO A 5 0.38 6.68 6.35
C PRO A 5 -1.11 6.65 5.98
N PHE A 6 -1.42 6.22 4.75
CA PHE A 6 -2.82 6.10 4.29
C PHE A 6 -3.55 4.85 4.81
N PHE A 7 -2.82 3.95 5.48
CA PHE A 7 -3.32 2.76 6.17
C PHE A 7 -2.88 2.82 7.64
N ASP A 8 -3.79 2.58 8.57
CA ASP A 8 -3.52 2.60 10.01
C ASP A 8 -3.33 1.17 10.53
N PRO A 9 -2.09 0.77 10.82
CA PRO A 9 -1.81 -0.60 11.20
C PRO A 9 -2.19 -0.95 12.66
N HIS A 10 -2.64 0.03 13.44
CA HIS A 10 -3.26 -0.21 14.75
C HIS A 10 -4.74 -0.60 14.64
N LEU A 11 -5.36 -0.41 13.48
CA LEU A 11 -6.73 -0.77 13.21
C LEU A 11 -6.81 -2.15 12.55
N SER A 12 -7.94 -2.84 12.74
CA SER A 12 -8.23 -4.05 11.97
C SER A 12 -8.36 -3.74 10.47
N TYR A 13 -8.25 -4.76 9.63
CA TYR A 13 -8.49 -4.60 8.18
C TYR A 13 -9.86 -3.98 7.90
N GLU A 14 -10.89 -4.46 8.60
CA GLU A 14 -12.27 -4.02 8.44
C GLU A 14 -12.43 -2.53 8.82
N GLU A 15 -11.76 -2.10 9.88
CA GLU A 15 -11.78 -0.70 10.29
C GLU A 15 -11.04 0.21 9.30
N ASN A 16 -9.88 -0.23 8.80
CA ASN A 16 -9.19 0.49 7.73
C ASN A 16 -10.06 0.59 6.47
N TYR A 17 -10.72 -0.50 6.09
CA TYR A 17 -11.62 -0.54 4.93
C TYR A 17 -12.76 0.47 5.07
N LYS A 18 -13.34 0.60 6.27
CA LYS A 18 -14.46 1.51 6.56
C LYS A 18 -14.04 2.97 6.69
N LYS A 19 -12.99 3.22 7.48
CA LYS A 19 -12.61 4.55 7.98
C LYS A 19 -11.57 5.26 7.11
N GLY A 20 -10.75 4.52 6.36
CA GLY A 20 -9.71 5.10 5.51
C GLY A 20 -10.21 5.58 4.14
N PRO A 21 -9.29 6.04 3.26
CA PRO A 21 -7.86 6.21 3.52
C PRO A 21 -7.53 7.36 4.48
N PHE A 22 -6.31 7.41 4.98
CA PHE A 22 -5.84 8.43 5.93
C PHE A 22 -4.72 9.32 5.36
N GLY A 23 -4.31 10.32 6.14
CA GLY A 23 -3.14 11.14 5.83
C GLY A 23 -3.24 11.86 4.50
N ALA A 24 -2.19 11.79 3.69
CA ALA A 24 -2.16 12.44 2.38
C ALA A 24 -3.30 11.98 1.46
N PHE A 25 -3.77 10.74 1.57
CA PHE A 25 -4.86 10.22 0.75
C PHE A 25 -6.24 10.71 1.20
N ALA A 26 -6.34 11.35 2.37
CA ALA A 26 -7.59 11.91 2.90
C ALA A 26 -7.74 13.42 2.65
N ASP A 27 -6.69 14.10 2.19
CA ASP A 27 -6.66 15.57 2.09
C ASP A 27 -7.44 16.12 0.87
N LYS A 28 -7.92 15.25 -0.02
CA LYS A 28 -8.64 15.56 -1.27
C LYS A 28 -7.88 16.45 -2.26
N LYS A 29 -6.57 16.60 -2.10
CA LYS A 29 -5.73 17.36 -3.04
C LYS A 29 -5.38 16.50 -4.24
N VAL A 30 -5.69 16.99 -5.42
CA VAL A 30 -5.34 16.36 -6.69
C VAL A 30 -3.97 16.86 -7.15
N PHE A 31 -3.04 15.93 -7.32
CA PHE A 31 -1.75 16.12 -7.96
C PHE A 31 -1.98 16.23 -9.47
N LYS A 32 -1.36 17.22 -10.10
CA LYS A 32 -1.41 17.42 -11.54
C LYS A 32 -0.02 17.22 -12.13
N ASP A 33 0.14 16.21 -12.95
CA ASP A 33 1.34 16.02 -13.73
C ASP A 33 1.56 17.18 -14.71
N LYS A 34 2.83 17.43 -15.03
CA LYS A 34 3.26 18.46 -15.98
C LYS A 34 3.67 17.77 -17.28
N GLY A 35 3.30 18.36 -18.41
CA GLY A 35 3.66 17.85 -19.74
C GLY A 35 2.71 16.74 -20.22
N LYS A 36 3.24 15.82 -21.04
CA LYS A 36 2.49 14.71 -21.62
C LYS A 36 3.06 13.37 -21.15
N PRO A 37 2.23 12.33 -20.96
CA PRO A 37 2.72 11.00 -20.59
C PRO A 37 3.65 10.46 -21.67
N SER A 38 4.82 9.94 -21.26
CA SER A 38 5.88 9.51 -22.18
C SER A 38 6.04 7.99 -22.24
N TYR A 39 5.60 7.26 -21.22
CA TYR A 39 5.75 5.81 -21.13
C TYR A 39 4.54 5.08 -21.73
N ASN A 40 4.76 3.85 -22.18
CA ASN A 40 3.69 2.94 -22.61
C ASN A 40 3.61 1.77 -21.62
N PHE A 41 2.44 1.54 -21.05
CA PHE A 41 2.15 0.41 -20.18
C PHE A 41 0.87 -0.27 -20.65
N LEU A 42 0.99 -1.53 -21.09
CA LEU A 42 -0.12 -2.34 -21.60
C LEU A 42 -0.93 -1.66 -22.73
N GLY A 43 -0.28 -0.84 -23.56
CA GLY A 43 -0.93 -0.10 -24.65
C GLY A 43 -1.37 1.31 -24.28
N GLU A 44 -1.39 1.65 -22.99
CA GLU A 44 -1.81 2.97 -22.48
C GLU A 44 -0.62 3.89 -22.20
N LYS A 45 -0.82 5.19 -22.41
CA LYS A 45 0.18 6.21 -22.08
C LYS A 45 0.11 6.59 -20.60
N VAL A 46 1.25 6.50 -19.91
CA VAL A 46 1.36 6.82 -18.47
C VAL A 46 2.52 7.79 -18.19
N PHE A 47 2.41 8.60 -17.13
CA PHE A 47 3.48 9.53 -16.74
C PHE A 47 4.66 8.80 -16.09
N LEU A 48 4.39 7.76 -15.29
CA LEU A 48 5.40 6.88 -14.73
C LEU A 48 4.90 5.42 -14.78
N PRO A 49 5.76 4.45 -15.19
CA PRO A 49 5.43 3.03 -15.13
C PRO A 49 5.61 2.49 -13.69
N LEU A 50 5.12 3.24 -12.70
CA LEU A 50 5.18 2.93 -11.29
C LEU A 50 3.79 3.01 -10.68
N GLY A 51 3.45 2.02 -9.85
CA GLY A 51 2.11 1.88 -9.32
C GLY A 51 2.04 1.40 -7.87
N ILE A 52 0.81 1.37 -7.36
CA ILE A 52 0.50 0.81 -6.05
C ILE A 52 -0.23 -0.53 -6.23
N PRO A 53 0.25 -1.62 -5.60
CA PRO A 53 -0.37 -2.93 -5.71
C PRO A 53 -1.67 -3.04 -4.90
N ALA A 54 -2.45 -4.11 -5.14
CA ALA A 54 -3.80 -4.32 -4.59
C ALA A 54 -3.88 -4.43 -3.06
N GLY A 55 -2.80 -4.83 -2.38
CA GLY A 55 -2.76 -5.03 -0.93
C GLY A 55 -3.16 -3.78 -0.13
N PRO A 56 -2.42 -2.66 -0.26
CA PRO A 56 -2.71 -1.39 0.41
C PRO A 56 -4.00 -0.67 -0.03
N LEU A 57 -4.55 -0.99 -1.21
CA LEU A 57 -5.68 -0.27 -1.80
C LEU A 57 -6.97 -1.03 -1.56
N LEU A 58 -7.57 -0.81 -0.40
CA LEU A 58 -8.63 -1.67 0.14
C LEU A 58 -9.95 -1.63 -0.65
N ASN A 59 -10.27 -0.49 -1.25
CA ASN A 59 -11.50 -0.25 -2.00
C ASN A 59 -11.36 0.99 -2.89
N SER A 60 -12.46 1.42 -3.53
CA SER A 60 -12.47 2.55 -4.46
C SER A 60 -12.02 3.87 -3.84
N LYS A 61 -12.25 4.08 -2.53
CA LYS A 61 -11.76 5.30 -1.85
C LYS A 61 -10.24 5.38 -1.87
N PHE A 62 -9.57 4.25 -1.66
CA PHE A 62 -8.11 4.18 -1.68
C PHE A 62 -7.56 4.30 -3.10
N THR A 63 -8.18 3.64 -4.08
CA THR A 63 -7.72 3.71 -5.47
C THR A 63 -7.91 5.10 -6.06
N ASN A 64 -9.04 5.75 -5.79
CA ASN A 64 -9.29 7.11 -6.26
C ASN A 64 -8.31 8.08 -5.61
N ALA A 65 -8.05 7.95 -4.32
CA ALA A 65 -7.05 8.77 -3.64
C ALA A 65 -5.63 8.54 -4.21
N ALA A 66 -5.27 7.32 -4.59
CA ALA A 66 -3.99 7.06 -5.27
C ALA A 66 -3.90 7.75 -6.63
N LEU A 67 -4.96 7.67 -7.45
CA LEU A 67 -5.06 8.36 -8.73
C LEU A 67 -4.97 9.89 -8.54
N ASP A 68 -5.68 10.43 -7.56
CA ASP A 68 -5.62 11.84 -7.18
C ASP A 68 -4.20 12.24 -6.73
N LYS A 69 -3.35 11.30 -6.30
CA LYS A 69 -1.94 11.57 -5.97
C LYS A 69 -0.97 11.37 -7.14
N GLY A 70 -1.48 11.16 -8.35
CA GLY A 70 -0.67 11.05 -9.56
C GLY A 70 0.01 9.68 -9.72
N PHE A 71 -0.52 8.63 -9.08
CA PHE A 71 -0.13 7.26 -9.42
C PHE A 71 -0.89 6.84 -10.66
N ASP A 72 -0.20 6.58 -11.77
CA ASP A 72 -0.82 6.15 -13.02
C ASP A 72 -1.35 4.70 -12.95
N ILE A 73 -0.64 3.83 -12.21
CA ILE A 73 -0.93 2.39 -12.17
C ILE A 73 -1.44 2.04 -10.78
N VAL A 74 -2.74 1.76 -10.66
CA VAL A 74 -3.41 1.50 -9.38
C VAL A 74 -4.13 0.18 -9.47
N THR A 75 -3.65 -0.84 -8.74
CA THR A 75 -4.28 -2.16 -8.77
C THR A 75 -5.40 -2.22 -7.73
N TYR A 76 -6.63 -2.46 -8.18
CA TYR A 76 -7.78 -2.60 -7.28
C TYR A 76 -7.67 -3.87 -6.42
N LYS A 77 -8.27 -3.85 -5.21
CA LYS A 77 -8.29 -5.01 -4.32
C LYS A 77 -8.89 -6.25 -5.00
N THR A 78 -8.31 -7.43 -4.76
CA THR A 78 -8.85 -8.71 -5.22
C THR A 78 -10.34 -8.84 -4.89
N VAL A 79 -11.17 -8.97 -5.92
CA VAL A 79 -12.62 -9.17 -5.79
C VAL A 79 -12.94 -10.66 -5.75
N ARG A 80 -13.90 -11.05 -4.92
CA ARG A 80 -14.40 -12.42 -4.82
C ARG A 80 -15.86 -12.47 -5.29
N SER A 81 -16.27 -13.59 -5.87
CA SER A 81 -17.65 -13.81 -6.34
C SER A 81 -18.68 -13.89 -5.20
N LYS A 82 -18.23 -14.19 -3.98
CA LYS A 82 -19.06 -14.20 -2.77
C LYS A 82 -18.43 -13.34 -1.69
N LYS A 83 -19.26 -12.81 -0.80
CA LYS A 83 -18.80 -12.04 0.37
C LYS A 83 -18.09 -12.98 1.35
N TYR A 84 -16.90 -12.60 1.78
CA TYR A 84 -16.14 -13.24 2.85
C TYR A 84 -15.72 -12.19 3.87
N SER A 85 -15.81 -12.53 5.15
CA SER A 85 -15.33 -11.66 6.22
C SER A 85 -13.79 -11.61 6.23
N SER A 86 -13.27 -10.48 6.68
CA SER A 86 -11.85 -10.34 7.01
C SER A 86 -11.46 -11.32 8.13
N HIS A 87 -10.21 -11.81 8.11
CA HIS A 87 -9.67 -12.59 9.24
C HIS A 87 -9.64 -11.74 10.51
N SER A 88 -9.80 -12.40 11.67
CA SER A 88 -9.71 -11.77 12.99
C SER A 88 -8.36 -11.08 13.17
N TRP A 89 -8.36 -9.99 13.94
CA TRP A 89 -7.13 -9.28 14.28
C TRP A 89 -6.29 -10.10 15.29
N PRO A 90 -4.95 -10.13 15.18
CA PRO A 90 -4.12 -9.47 14.17
C PRO A 90 -4.09 -10.23 12.84
N ASN A 91 -4.43 -9.55 11.75
CA ASN A 91 -4.52 -10.15 10.41
C ASN A 91 -3.37 -9.74 9.47
N VAL A 92 -2.52 -8.81 9.90
CA VAL A 92 -1.26 -8.43 9.24
C VAL A 92 -0.24 -8.23 10.36
N LEU A 93 0.92 -8.88 10.23
CA LEU A 93 2.04 -8.74 11.15
C LEU A 93 3.29 -8.43 10.35
N SER A 94 4.12 -7.54 10.89
CA SER A 94 5.47 -7.38 10.37
C SER A 94 6.36 -8.47 10.94
N VAL A 95 7.43 -8.80 10.23
CA VAL A 95 8.46 -9.69 10.72
C VAL A 95 9.80 -8.96 10.65
N LYS A 96 10.61 -9.09 11.69
CA LYS A 96 12.00 -8.60 11.67
C LYS A 96 12.91 -9.79 11.39
N VAL A 97 13.49 -9.79 10.19
CA VAL A 97 14.40 -10.84 9.77
C VAL A 97 15.80 -10.23 9.61
N HIS A 98 16.79 -10.84 10.23
CA HIS A 98 18.19 -10.46 10.02
C HIS A 98 18.72 -11.10 8.73
N GLY A 99 19.17 -10.25 7.80
CA GLY A 99 19.60 -10.64 6.47
C GLY A 99 18.42 -11.08 5.57
N LYS A 100 18.72 -11.83 4.51
CA LYS A 100 17.70 -12.31 3.57
C LYS A 100 16.78 -13.35 4.25
N LEU A 101 15.48 -13.22 4.04
CA LEU A 101 14.49 -14.25 4.31
C LEU A 101 14.56 -15.29 3.19
N THR A 102 15.05 -16.49 3.51
CA THR A 102 15.11 -17.64 2.61
C THR A 102 14.03 -18.65 2.99
N GLU A 103 13.67 -19.55 2.08
CA GLU A 103 12.68 -20.62 2.35
C GLU A 103 13.06 -21.43 3.60
N LYS A 104 14.30 -21.92 3.68
CA LYS A 104 14.83 -22.63 4.87
C LYS A 104 14.71 -21.84 6.18
N LYS A 105 14.77 -20.50 6.13
CA LYS A 105 14.57 -19.65 7.31
C LYS A 105 13.09 -19.47 7.62
N ALA A 106 12.23 -19.37 6.61
CA ALA A 106 10.79 -19.27 6.77
C ALA A 106 10.19 -20.55 7.37
N GLU A 107 10.69 -21.73 6.98
CA GLU A 107 10.26 -23.04 7.50
C GLU A 107 10.48 -23.19 9.01
N ARG A 108 11.50 -22.53 9.56
CA ARG A 108 11.77 -22.52 11.02
C ARG A 108 10.77 -21.69 11.82
N GLY A 109 9.88 -20.98 11.13
CA GLY A 109 9.01 -19.97 11.71
C GLY A 109 9.73 -18.63 11.87
N VAL A 110 8.98 -17.55 11.67
CA VAL A 110 9.40 -16.18 11.94
C VAL A 110 8.47 -15.57 12.97
N ILE A 111 9.03 -14.81 13.91
CA ILE A 111 8.23 -14.16 14.94
C ILE A 111 7.59 -12.91 14.34
N GLY A 112 6.26 -12.93 14.29
CA GLY A 112 5.46 -11.75 13.98
C GLY A 112 5.60 -10.73 15.12
N ILE A 113 5.99 -9.52 14.76
CA ILE A 113 6.04 -8.40 15.70
C ILE A 113 4.73 -7.65 15.58
N VAL A 114 3.97 -7.65 16.68
CA VAL A 114 2.90 -6.68 16.89
C VAL A 114 3.60 -5.33 17.10
N ILE A 115 3.78 -4.59 16.01
CA ILE A 115 4.46 -3.30 16.08
C ILE A 115 3.60 -2.38 16.95
N ARG A 116 4.15 -1.92 18.07
CA ARG A 116 3.75 -0.65 18.67
C ARG A 116 4.34 0.43 17.76
N TYR A 117 3.54 1.05 16.90
CA TYR A 117 4.04 2.03 15.93
C TYR A 117 4.44 3.30 16.66
N LEU A 118 5.70 3.38 17.10
CA LEU A 118 6.30 4.60 17.63
C LEU A 118 6.69 5.58 16.50
N LEU A 119 6.74 5.11 15.25
CA LEU A 119 7.06 5.88 14.04
C LEU A 119 6.22 5.39 12.84
N PRO A 120 5.88 6.26 11.86
CA PRO A 120 5.10 5.88 10.69
C PRO A 120 5.87 4.91 9.78
N ILE A 121 5.17 3.86 9.30
CA ILE A 121 5.77 2.82 8.47
C ILE A 121 6.14 3.36 7.09
N HIS A 122 7.37 3.14 6.66
CA HIS A 122 7.65 2.91 5.24
C HIS A 122 7.28 1.46 4.94
N LEU A 123 6.21 1.24 4.16
CA LEU A 123 5.91 -0.10 3.63
C LEU A 123 7.02 -0.46 2.64
N VAL A 124 8.13 -1.01 3.15
CA VAL A 124 9.21 -1.55 2.31
C VAL A 124 8.99 -3.05 2.20
N PHE A 125 8.22 -3.44 1.19
CA PHE A 125 8.26 -4.80 0.65
C PHE A 125 9.37 -4.83 -0.42
N HIS A 126 10.38 -5.68 -0.30
CA HIS A 126 11.47 -5.80 -1.27
C HIS A 126 11.81 -7.29 -1.48
N PRO A 127 12.15 -7.78 -2.70
CA PRO A 127 12.61 -7.06 -3.89
C PRO A 127 11.74 -7.33 -5.13
N LEU A 128 10.64 -6.60 -5.27
CA LEU A 128 10.12 -6.10 -6.54
C LEU A 128 9.07 -5.07 -6.10
N ILE A 129 9.06 -3.88 -6.70
CA ILE A 129 8.33 -2.67 -6.27
C ILE A 129 9.18 -1.78 -5.34
N LEU A 130 10.07 -1.01 -5.98
CA LEU A 130 10.68 0.20 -5.43
C LEU A 130 9.58 1.24 -5.16
N MET A 131 9.23 1.46 -3.90
CA MET A 131 8.52 2.68 -3.47
C MET A 131 9.54 3.72 -3.01
N PHE A 132 10.13 4.46 -3.95
CA PHE A 132 10.66 5.79 -3.63
C PHE A 132 9.53 6.79 -3.81
N GLY A 133 9.05 7.34 -2.69
CA GLY A 133 8.12 8.45 -2.71
C GLY A 133 8.74 9.62 -3.45
N LYS A 134 8.05 10.12 -4.47
CA LYS A 134 8.29 11.45 -5.06
C LYS A 134 8.28 12.43 -3.88
N LYS A 135 9.40 13.12 -3.63
CA LYS A 135 9.40 14.29 -2.73
C LYS A 135 8.35 15.25 -3.29
N ILE A 136 7.25 15.41 -2.56
CA ILE A 136 6.31 16.52 -2.74
C ILE A 136 6.87 17.69 -1.94
#